data_AF-A0A6A4L436-F1
#
_entry.id   AF-A0A6A4L436-F1
#
_cell.length_a   1.000
_cell.length_b   1.000
_cell.length_c   1.000
_cell.angle_alpha   90.00
_cell.angle_beta   90.00
_cell.angle_gamma   90.00
#
_symmetry.space_group_name_H-M   'P 1'
#
loop_
_entity.id
_entity.type
_entity.pdbx_description
1 polymer ?
#
loop_
_entity_poly.entity_id
_entity_poly.type
_entity_poly.pdbx_seq_one_letter_code
_entity_poly.pdbx_strand_id
1 'polypeptide(L)'
;MAAAAAAAVRRKKLGSQGMEVSAQGLGCMGMSGLYGPPKPSQDMIELVHHAVSSGVTFLDTSDAYRDNELLLAKIGSIGSR
;
A
#
# COMPACT_ATOMS: atom_id res chain seq x y z
N MET A 1 -11.86 21.36 -13.51
CA MET A 1 -12.61 20.10 -13.39
C MET A 1 -12.35 19.57 -11.97
N ALA A 2 -13.34 19.67 -11.09
CA ALA A 2 -13.18 19.18 -9.71
C ALA A 2 -13.12 17.65 -9.75
N ALA A 3 -12.01 17.07 -9.33
CA ALA A 3 -11.97 15.64 -9.05
C ALA A 3 -13.01 15.37 -7.96
N ALA A 4 -13.98 14.49 -8.22
CA ALA A 4 -14.82 13.97 -7.17
C ALA A 4 -13.88 13.42 -6.09
N ALA A 5 -14.03 13.87 -4.84
CA ALA A 5 -13.31 13.27 -3.73
C ALA A 5 -13.67 11.77 -3.75
N ALA A 6 -12.72 10.92 -4.14
CA ALA A 6 -12.91 9.48 -4.10
C ALA A 6 -13.36 9.16 -2.68
N ALA A 7 -14.51 8.51 -2.54
CA ALA A 7 -15.02 8.15 -1.23
C ALA A 7 -13.93 7.38 -0.49
N ALA A 8 -13.46 7.92 0.64
CA ALA A 8 -12.37 7.33 1.41
C ALA A 8 -12.70 5.86 1.73
N VAL A 9 -11.71 4.97 1.60
CA VAL A 9 -11.90 3.54 1.85
C VAL A 9 -12.46 3.34 3.26
N ARG A 10 -13.63 2.70 3.35
CA ARG A 10 -14.29 2.40 4.64
C ARG A 10 -13.36 1.60 5.54
N ARG A 11 -13.47 1.80 6.85
CA ARG A 11 -12.68 1.10 7.88
C ARG A 11 -13.42 -0.12 8.41
N LYS A 12 -12.69 -1.15 8.85
CA LYS A 12 -13.21 -2.39 9.45
C LYS A 12 -12.34 -2.83 10.63
N LYS A 13 -12.96 -3.46 11.63
CA LYS A 13 -12.24 -4.15 12.71
C LYS A 13 -11.56 -5.40 12.16
N LEU A 14 -10.29 -5.62 12.53
CA LEU A 14 -9.52 -6.80 12.20
C LEU A 14 -9.31 -7.63 13.49
N GLY A 15 -9.97 -8.78 13.57
CA GLY A 15 -9.96 -9.60 14.77
C GLY A 15 -10.67 -8.95 15.97
N SER A 16 -10.38 -9.47 17.17
CA SER A 16 -10.99 -9.02 18.43
C SER A 16 -10.09 -8.13 19.27
N GLN A 17 -8.86 -7.85 18.82
CA GLN A 17 -7.83 -7.13 19.58
C GLN A 17 -7.91 -5.60 19.45
N GLY A 18 -9.00 -5.07 18.87
CA GLY A 18 -9.22 -3.63 18.71
C GLY A 18 -8.48 -2.98 17.53
N MET A 19 -7.80 -3.76 16.68
CA MET A 19 -7.22 -3.22 15.45
C MET A 19 -8.33 -2.83 14.47
N GLU A 20 -8.19 -1.66 13.85
CA GLU A 20 -9.01 -1.23 12.73
C GLU A 20 -8.13 -0.98 11.51
N VAL A 21 -8.56 -1.48 10.36
CA VAL A 21 -7.88 -1.40 9.07
C VAL A 21 -8.82 -0.87 7.99
N SER A 22 -8.29 -0.45 6.85
CA SER A 22 -9.09 -0.20 5.65
C SER A 22 -9.75 -1.50 5.16
N ALA A 23 -10.99 -1.41 4.67
CA ALA A 23 -11.73 -2.56 4.15
C ALA A 23 -11.09 -3.15 2.89
N GLN A 24 -10.26 -2.36 2.20
CA GLN A 24 -9.39 -2.77 1.11
C GLN A 24 -7.93 -2.62 1.55
N GLY A 25 -7.10 -3.63 1.28
CA GLY A 25 -5.66 -3.56 1.43
C GLY A 25 -4.95 -3.43 0.07
N LEU A 26 -3.67 -3.03 0.09
CA LEU A 26 -2.79 -3.08 -1.07
C LEU A 26 -1.87 -4.31 -0.95
N GLY A 27 -2.06 -5.27 -1.86
CA GLY A 27 -1.15 -6.39 -2.01
C GLY A 27 0.11 -5.97 -2.76
N CYS A 28 1.28 -6.13 -2.15
CA CYS A 28 2.52 -5.68 -2.74
C CYS A 28 3.13 -6.68 -3.72
N MET A 29 2.61 -7.90 -3.86
CA MET A 29 3.19 -8.92 -4.74
C MET A 29 3.40 -8.45 -6.18
N GLY A 30 2.56 -7.56 -6.72
CA GLY A 30 2.74 -6.99 -8.07
C GLY A 30 3.92 -6.03 -8.22
N MET A 31 4.50 -5.55 -7.11
CA MET A 31 5.77 -4.81 -7.07
C MET A 31 6.98 -5.74 -7.22
N SER A 32 6.76 -7.04 -7.00
CA SER A 32 7.76 -8.06 -7.27
C SER A 32 7.84 -8.39 -8.76
N GLY A 33 8.89 -9.11 -9.15
CA GLY A 33 9.04 -9.66 -10.49
C GLY A 33 8.17 -10.90 -10.78
N LEU A 34 7.24 -11.28 -9.88
CA LEU A 34 6.48 -12.54 -9.98
C LEU A 34 5.34 -12.48 -11.01
N TYR A 35 4.78 -11.30 -11.28
CA TYR A 35 3.73 -11.10 -12.29
C TYR A 35 4.26 -10.49 -13.60
N GLY A 36 5.56 -10.61 -13.84
CA GLY A 36 6.26 -9.96 -14.94
C GLY A 36 7.35 -9.01 -14.43
N PRO A 37 8.05 -8.29 -15.32
CA PRO A 37 9.10 -7.38 -14.92
C PRO A 37 8.59 -6.36 -13.88
N PRO A 38 9.33 -6.13 -12.79
CA PRO A 38 8.94 -5.13 -11.81
C PRO A 38 8.87 -3.75 -12.48
N LYS A 39 7.92 -2.94 -12.05
CA LYS A 39 7.80 -1.54 -12.51
C LYS A 39 8.96 -0.71 -11.97
N PRO A 40 9.27 0.45 -12.55
CA PRO A 40 10.20 1.41 -11.95
C PRO A 40 9.83 1.69 -10.49
N SER A 41 10.84 1.86 -9.62
CA SER A 41 10.61 2.09 -8.19
C SER A 41 9.72 3.31 -7.91
N GLN A 42 9.82 4.34 -8.74
CA GLN A 42 9.00 5.55 -8.63
C GLN A 42 7.50 5.25 -8.80
N ASP A 43 7.11 4.47 -9.80
CA ASP A 43 5.72 4.07 -10.03
C ASP A 43 5.15 3.28 -8.84
N MET A 44 5.97 2.42 -8.23
CA MET A 44 5.57 1.62 -7.07
C MET A 44 5.41 2.50 -5.81
N ILE A 45 6.30 3.49 -5.63
CA ILE A 45 6.20 4.49 -4.56
C ILE A 45 4.92 5.32 -4.73
N GLU A 46 4.64 5.79 -5.95
CA GLU A 46 3.43 6.55 -6.27
C GLU A 46 2.15 5.74 -6.04
N LEU A 47 2.15 4.44 -6.38
CA LEU A 47 1.04 3.54 -6.09
C LEU A 47 0.77 3.40 -4.59
N VAL A 48 1.82 3.24 -3.77
CA VAL A 48 1.67 3.15 -2.31
C VAL A 48 1.13 4.47 -1.76
N HIS A 49 1.67 5.62 -2.18
CA HIS A 49 1.16 6.92 -1.76
C HIS A 49 -0.30 7.12 -2.17
N HIS A 50 -0.67 6.76 -3.40
CA HIS A 50 -2.04 6.84 -3.88
C HIS A 50 -3.00 5.98 -3.04
N ALA A 51 -2.59 4.75 -2.69
CA ALA A 51 -3.39 3.88 -1.83
C ALA A 51 -3.61 4.51 -0.45
N VAL A 52 -2.54 5.02 0.17
CA VAL A 52 -2.62 5.69 1.48
C VAL A 52 -3.49 6.95 1.41
N SER A 53 -3.31 7.80 0.40
CA SER A 53 -4.14 8.99 0.18
C SER A 53 -5.61 8.67 -0.08
N SER A 54 -5.90 7.47 -0.59
CA SER A 54 -7.28 6.98 -0.79
C SER A 54 -7.88 6.36 0.48
N GLY A 55 -7.13 6.29 1.58
CA GLY A 55 -7.58 5.74 2.87
C GLY A 55 -7.22 4.28 3.11
N VAL A 56 -6.33 3.68 2.30
CA VAL A 56 -5.78 2.35 2.59
C VAL A 56 -4.79 2.44 3.75
N THR A 57 -4.95 1.59 4.75
CA THR A 57 -4.09 1.50 5.93
C THR A 57 -3.57 0.09 6.17
N PHE A 58 -3.73 -0.81 5.19
CA PHE A 58 -3.35 -2.21 5.30
C PHE A 58 -2.58 -2.63 4.05
N LEU A 59 -1.29 -2.96 4.25
CA LEU A 59 -0.37 -3.39 3.20
C LEU A 59 -0.04 -4.86 3.44
N ASP A 60 -0.10 -5.66 2.38
CA ASP A 60 0.29 -7.08 2.41
C ASP A 60 1.65 -7.26 1.72
N THR A 61 2.59 -7.91 2.41
CA THR A 61 3.93 -8.22 1.92
C THR A 61 4.44 -9.53 2.51
N SER A 62 5.51 -10.09 1.94
CA SER A 62 6.19 -11.31 2.41
C SER A 62 7.63 -11.32 1.87
N ASP A 63 8.50 -12.06 2.56
CA ASP A 63 9.84 -12.45 2.11
C ASP A 63 9.87 -13.11 0.72
N ALA A 64 8.83 -13.87 0.38
CA ALA A 64 8.67 -14.46 -0.96
C ALA A 64 8.49 -13.40 -2.06
N TYR A 65 8.08 -12.17 -1.71
CA TYR A 65 7.89 -11.07 -2.66
C TYR A 65 9.18 -10.30 -2.96
N ARG A 66 10.34 -10.89 -2.63
CA ARG A 66 11.68 -10.33 -2.88
C ARG A 66 11.90 -9.02 -2.11
N ASP A 67 12.39 -7.98 -2.76
CA ASP A 67 12.85 -6.75 -2.12
C ASP A 67 11.71 -5.79 -1.70
N ASN A 68 10.46 -6.27 -1.69
CA ASN A 68 9.29 -5.46 -1.39
C ASN A 68 9.34 -4.85 0.02
N GLU A 69 9.78 -5.61 1.03
CA GLU A 69 9.87 -5.08 2.40
C GLU A 69 10.89 -3.93 2.50
N LEU A 70 12.00 -4.03 1.77
CA LEU A 70 13.00 -2.96 1.68
C LEU A 70 12.47 -1.73 0.95
N LEU A 71 11.65 -1.92 -0.09
CA LEU A 71 10.97 -0.83 -0.79
C LEU A 71 10.00 -0.10 0.14
N LEU A 72 9.16 -0.85 0.88
CA LEU A 72 8.20 -0.28 1.82
C LEU A 72 8.87 0.46 2.98
N ALA A 73 9.99 -0.05 3.51
CA ALA A 73 10.77 0.62 4.54
C ALA A 73 11.29 1.99 4.07
N LYS A 74 11.72 2.10 2.80
CA LYS A 74 12.15 3.38 2.20
C LYS A 74 10.99 4.36 2.06
N ILE A 75 9.79 3.89 1.71
CA ILE A 75 8.61 4.76 1.59
C ILE A 75 8.22 5.33 2.96
N GLY A 76 8.21 4.48 3.99
CA GLY A 76 7.86 4.88 5.37
C GLY A 76 8.82 5.92 5.96
N SER A 77 10.12 5.82 5.68
CA SER A 77 11.11 6.79 6.17
C SER A 77 11.07 8.15 5.46
N ILE A 78 10.49 8.21 4.26
CA ILE A 78 10.34 9.45 3.49
C ILE A 78 9.07 10.22 3.90
N GLY A 79 8.04 9.53 4.42
CA GLY A 79 6.72 10.08 4.73
C GLY A 79 6.44 10.51 6.17
N SER A 80 7.39 10.37 7.11
CA SER A 80 7.18 10.71 8.54
C SER A 80 7.48 12.18 8.90
N ARG A 81 7.18 13.12 8.01
CA ARG A 81 7.24 14.57 8.31
C ARG A 81 5.85 15.18 8.33
#